data_AF-A0A0Q5JMS4-F1
#
_entry.id   AF-A0A0Q5JMS4-F1
#
_cell.length_a   1.000
_cell.length_b   1.000
_cell.length_c   1.000
_cell.angle_alpha   90.00
_cell.angle_beta   90.00
_cell.angle_gamma   90.00
#
_symmetry.space_group_name_H-M   'P 1'
#
loop_
_entity.id
_entity.type
_entity.pdbx_description
1 polymer ?
#
loop_
_entity_poly.entity_id
_entity_poly.type
_entity_poly.pdbx_seq_one_letter_code
_entity_poly.pdbx_strand_id
1 'polypeptide(L)'
;MNPLTEKLIRASFVNCSRREAAQLTLPDLSEQRWDRLDYLGWIDRKAPLRAYVVVPVEDTLVGIALRSPEVGKRRRAVCAWCEDVYATEDVSMYVARRAGAPGRNGDTIGTLICTGFECSHNVRRKPTIIEAGQDPAGLVQSRIGGLRERSVRFAREVLREL
;
A
#
# COMPACT_ATOMS: atom_id res chain seq x y z
N MET A 1 -12.42 0.34 4.96
CA MET A 1 -12.31 1.59 4.19
C MET A 1 -13.64 1.90 3.52
N ASN A 2 -14.00 3.17 3.30
CA ASN A 2 -15.20 3.51 2.52
C ASN A 2 -14.95 3.22 1.02
N PRO A 3 -15.96 2.75 0.26
CA PRO A 3 -15.83 2.57 -1.18
C PRO A 3 -15.38 3.85 -1.88
N LEU A 4 -14.34 3.73 -2.72
CA LEU A 4 -13.84 4.85 -3.50
C LEU A 4 -14.39 4.82 -4.91
N THR A 5 -14.61 6.01 -5.47
CA THR A 5 -14.90 6.17 -6.89
C THR A 5 -13.60 6.33 -7.68
N GLU A 6 -13.65 6.01 -8.97
CA GLU A 6 -12.55 6.29 -9.91
C GLU A 6 -12.10 7.76 -9.84
N LYS A 7 -13.04 8.70 -9.76
CA LYS A 7 -12.73 10.13 -9.66
C LYS A 7 -11.91 10.46 -8.40
N LEU A 8 -12.30 9.91 -7.25
CA LEU A 8 -11.58 10.11 -5.99
C LEU A 8 -10.17 9.51 -6.06
N ILE A 9 -10.04 8.30 -6.60
CA ILE A 9 -8.75 7.63 -6.77
C ILE A 9 -7.82 8.48 -7.63
N ARG A 10 -8.26 8.88 -8.83
CA ARG A 10 -7.40 9.65 -9.76
C ARG A 10 -7.00 11.01 -9.20
N ALA A 11 -7.89 11.67 -8.46
CA ALA A 11 -7.62 12.96 -7.82
C ALA A 11 -6.65 12.87 -6.64
N SER A 12 -6.49 11.69 -6.03
CA SER A 12 -5.64 11.50 -4.84
C SER A 12 -4.14 11.46 -5.15
N PHE A 13 -3.71 11.27 -6.41
CA PHE A 13 -2.30 11.02 -6.72
C PHE A 13 -1.40 12.24 -6.53
N VAL A 14 -0.33 12.07 -5.74
CA VAL A 14 0.55 13.18 -5.33
C VAL A 14 1.94 13.16 -5.98
N ASN A 15 2.37 12.01 -6.48
CA ASN A 15 3.74 11.81 -7.00
C ASN A 15 3.79 11.42 -8.50
N CYS A 16 2.69 11.63 -9.23
CA CYS A 16 2.65 11.53 -10.68
C CYS A 16 1.84 12.68 -11.28
N SER A 17 1.97 12.88 -12.58
CA SER A 17 1.18 13.88 -13.30
C SER A 17 -0.30 13.50 -13.40
N ARG A 18 -1.17 14.49 -13.58
CA ARG A 18 -2.60 14.25 -13.87
C ARG A 18 -2.82 13.32 -15.07
N ARG A 19 -1.96 13.40 -16.08
CA ARG A 19 -2.02 12.53 -17.26
C ARG A 19 -1.69 11.09 -16.91
N GLU A 20 -0.63 10.85 -16.12
CA GLU A 20 -0.28 9.52 -15.65
C GLU A 20 -1.41 8.94 -14.77
N ALA A 21 -1.96 9.75 -13.86
CA ALA A 21 -3.10 9.37 -13.02
C ALA A 21 -4.38 9.07 -13.83
N ALA A 22 -4.57 9.69 -15.00
CA ALA A 22 -5.69 9.38 -15.89
C ALA A 22 -5.50 8.07 -16.67
N GLN A 23 -4.27 7.60 -16.85
CA GLN A 23 -3.93 6.42 -17.66
C GLN A 23 -3.82 5.13 -16.85
N LEU A 24 -3.93 5.20 -15.52
CA LEU A 24 -3.89 4.05 -14.63
C LEU A 24 -4.96 3.02 -15.02
N THR A 25 -4.57 1.76 -15.16
CA THR A 25 -5.55 0.66 -15.23
C THR A 25 -6.04 0.37 -13.82
N LEU A 26 -7.29 0.70 -13.51
CA LEU A 26 -7.89 0.45 -12.19
C LEU A 26 -8.18 -1.06 -11.97
N PRO A 27 -8.17 -1.53 -10.71
CA PRO A 27 -8.79 -2.80 -10.37
C PRO A 27 -10.30 -2.70 -10.57
N ASP A 28 -10.99 -3.83 -10.62
CA ASP A 28 -12.46 -3.79 -10.59
C ASP A 28 -12.91 -3.28 -9.21
N LEU A 29 -13.43 -2.05 -9.16
CA LEU A 29 -13.83 -1.39 -7.92
C LEU A 29 -15.09 -2.01 -7.30
N SER A 30 -15.90 -2.71 -8.11
CA SER A 30 -17.13 -3.37 -7.66
C SER A 30 -16.84 -4.68 -6.93
N GLU A 31 -15.72 -5.34 -7.25
CA GLU A 31 -15.29 -6.59 -6.60
C GLU A 31 -14.47 -6.36 -5.32
N GLN A 32 -14.11 -5.11 -5.01
CA GLN A 32 -13.29 -4.81 -3.84
C GLN A 32 -14.06 -5.01 -2.53
N ARG A 33 -13.44 -5.74 -1.61
CA ARG A 33 -13.91 -5.94 -0.24
C ARG A 33 -13.56 -4.74 0.62
N TRP A 34 -14.18 -3.59 0.35
CA TRP A 34 -13.88 -2.30 1.00
C TRP A 34 -13.93 -2.37 2.55
N ASP A 35 -14.82 -3.20 3.10
CA ASP A 35 -14.95 -3.49 4.52
C ASP A 35 -13.69 -4.13 5.14
N ARG A 36 -12.85 -4.76 4.31
CA ARG A 36 -11.62 -5.47 4.71
C ARG A 36 -10.34 -4.77 4.28
N LEU A 37 -10.42 -3.61 3.65
CA LEU A 37 -9.27 -2.81 3.24
C LEU A 37 -8.94 -1.74 4.27
N ASP A 38 -7.65 -1.58 4.56
CA ASP A 38 -7.09 -0.43 5.27
C ASP A 38 -6.45 0.59 4.32
N TYR A 39 -6.08 0.14 3.13
CA TYR A 39 -5.70 0.94 1.97
C TYR A 39 -6.04 0.12 0.71
N LEU A 40 -6.16 0.79 -0.45
CA LEU A 40 -6.28 0.10 -1.74
C LEU A 40 -4.91 0.01 -2.40
N GLY A 41 -4.47 -1.18 -2.83
CA GLY A 41 -3.22 -1.36 -3.56
C GLY A 41 -3.40 -2.29 -4.76
N TRP A 42 -2.75 -2.02 -5.89
CA TRP A 42 -2.82 -2.88 -7.07
C TRP A 42 -1.61 -2.72 -7.99
N ILE A 43 -1.35 -3.75 -8.79
CA ILE A 43 -0.40 -3.72 -9.91
C ILE A 43 -1.17 -3.38 -11.19
N ASP A 44 -0.60 -2.52 -12.04
CA ASP A 44 -1.20 -2.19 -13.34
C ASP A 44 -1.20 -3.42 -14.26
N ARG A 45 -2.39 -3.92 -14.61
CA ARG A 45 -2.54 -5.11 -15.47
C ARG A 45 -1.91 -4.90 -16.87
N LYS A 46 -1.76 -3.66 -17.33
CA LYS A 46 -1.12 -3.33 -18.63
C LYS A 46 0.34 -2.91 -18.50
N ALA A 47 0.85 -2.70 -17.28
CA ALA A 47 2.22 -2.29 -17.03
C ALA A 47 2.74 -2.94 -15.73
N PRO A 48 3.19 -4.20 -15.76
CA PRO A 48 3.49 -5.00 -14.54
C PRO A 48 4.58 -4.44 -13.61
N LEU A 49 5.38 -3.47 -14.06
CA LEU A 49 6.35 -2.75 -13.22
C LEU A 49 5.73 -1.58 -12.45
N ARG A 50 4.52 -1.16 -12.81
CA ARG A 50 3.80 -0.06 -12.16
C ARG A 50 2.79 -0.64 -11.19
N ALA A 51 2.79 -0.08 -10.00
CA ALA A 51 1.80 -0.37 -8.99
C ALA A 51 1.35 0.93 -8.36
N TYR A 52 0.22 0.88 -7.66
CA TYR A 52 -0.36 2.06 -7.06
C TYR A 52 -0.97 1.70 -5.72
N VAL A 53 -0.97 2.67 -4.82
CA VAL A 53 -1.67 2.58 -3.54
C VAL A 53 -2.48 3.85 -3.31
N VAL A 54 -3.62 3.73 -2.65
CA VAL A 54 -4.42 4.85 -2.15
C VAL A 54 -4.61 4.62 -0.65
N VAL A 55 -3.99 5.49 0.15
CA VAL A 55 -3.95 5.42 1.61
C VAL A 55 -4.84 6.52 2.19
N PRO A 56 -5.80 6.21 3.08
CA PRO A 56 -6.46 7.22 3.89
C PRO A 56 -5.45 7.88 4.84
N VAL A 57 -5.31 9.20 4.75
CA VAL A 57 -4.48 10.00 5.65
C VAL A 57 -5.37 11.08 6.24
N GLU A 58 -5.70 10.93 7.53
CA GLU A 58 -6.71 11.76 8.22
C GLU A 58 -8.02 11.76 7.43
N ASP A 59 -8.55 12.94 7.06
CA ASP A 59 -9.78 13.09 6.28
C ASP A 59 -9.54 13.13 4.76
N THR A 60 -8.33 12.78 4.30
CA THR A 60 -7.94 12.84 2.88
C THR A 60 -7.48 11.49 2.34
N LEU A 61 -7.34 11.42 1.01
CA LEU A 61 -6.78 10.26 0.30
C LEU A 61 -5.46 10.65 -0.33
N VAL A 62 -4.43 9.83 -0.11
CA VAL A 62 -3.12 9.99 -0.73
C VAL A 62 -2.87 8.82 -1.67
N GLY A 63 -2.90 9.11 -2.96
CA GLY A 63 -2.55 8.19 -4.05
C GLY A 63 -1.06 8.26 -4.35
N ILE A 64 -0.41 7.11 -4.44
CA ILE A 64 1.03 7.02 -4.67
C ILE A 64 1.27 6.04 -5.82
N ALA A 65 1.93 6.52 -6.86
CA ALA A 65 2.50 5.68 -7.90
C ALA A 65 3.80 5.07 -7.41
N LEU A 66 3.87 3.74 -7.54
CA LEU A 66 4.99 2.90 -7.17
C LEU A 66 5.56 2.23 -8.42
N ARG A 67 6.85 1.94 -8.36
CA ARG A 67 7.53 1.11 -9.36
C ARG A 67 8.25 -0.05 -8.68
N SER A 68 8.05 -1.26 -9.18
CA SER A 68 8.97 -2.37 -8.91
C SER A 68 10.18 -2.27 -9.86
N PRO A 69 11.41 -2.53 -9.39
CA PRO A 69 12.59 -2.52 -10.26
C PRO A 69 12.58 -3.65 -11.29
N GLU A 70 11.92 -4.77 -11.00
CA GLU A 70 11.93 -5.98 -11.82
C GLU A 70 10.59 -6.72 -11.71
N VAL A 71 10.07 -7.24 -12.83
CA VAL A 71 8.82 -8.02 -12.84
C VAL A 71 9.08 -9.37 -12.19
N GLY A 72 8.26 -9.76 -11.21
CA GLY A 72 8.33 -11.09 -10.61
C GLY A 72 9.50 -11.31 -9.65
N LYS A 73 10.36 -10.31 -9.40
CA LYS A 73 11.44 -10.43 -8.41
C LYS A 73 10.88 -10.37 -6.99
N ARG A 74 10.58 -11.55 -6.44
CA ARG A 74 10.11 -11.75 -5.07
C ARG A 74 11.28 -11.99 -4.14
N ARG A 75 11.12 -11.61 -2.87
CA ARG A 75 12.11 -11.82 -1.82
C ARG A 75 11.45 -12.44 -0.61
N ARG A 76 12.19 -13.33 0.06
CA ARG A 76 11.91 -13.69 1.44
C ARG A 76 12.27 -12.52 2.34
N ALA A 77 11.28 -11.82 2.85
CA ALA A 77 11.44 -10.66 3.73
C ALA A 77 10.15 -10.41 4.52
N VAL A 78 10.26 -9.66 5.61
CA VAL A 78 9.07 -9.13 6.28
C VAL A 78 8.63 -7.85 5.57
N CYS A 79 7.35 -7.75 5.22
CA CYS A 79 6.77 -6.53 4.68
C CYS A 79 6.80 -5.42 5.73
N ALA A 80 7.29 -4.24 5.35
CA ALA A 80 7.40 -3.06 6.23
C ALA A 80 6.05 -2.43 6.60
N TRP A 81 4.94 -2.93 6.06
CA TRP A 81 3.59 -2.42 6.31
C TRP A 81 2.78 -3.35 7.20
N CYS A 82 2.56 -4.61 6.79
CA CYS A 82 1.82 -5.54 7.64
C CYS A 82 2.68 -6.14 8.76
N GLU A 83 4.01 -6.16 8.61
CA GLU A 83 4.97 -6.77 9.56
C GLU A 83 4.59 -8.18 9.99
N ASP A 84 3.90 -8.91 9.10
CA ASP A 84 3.48 -10.27 9.38
C ASP A 84 4.66 -11.22 9.17
N VAL A 85 5.10 -11.85 10.25
CA VAL A 85 6.27 -12.75 10.26
C VAL A 85 6.02 -14.13 9.65
N TYR A 86 4.78 -14.43 9.25
CA TYR A 86 4.42 -15.66 8.53
C TYR A 86 4.19 -15.39 7.03
N ALA A 87 3.76 -14.19 6.66
CA ALA A 87 3.59 -13.78 5.27
C ALA A 87 4.90 -13.20 4.69
N THR A 88 5.97 -14.01 4.69
CA THR A 88 7.33 -13.54 4.33
C THR A 88 7.81 -13.97 2.94
N GLU A 89 7.09 -14.84 2.25
CA GLU A 89 7.55 -15.49 1.01
C GLU A 89 7.38 -14.62 -0.25
N ASP A 90 6.46 -13.64 -0.22
CA ASP A 90 6.09 -12.85 -1.41
C ASP A 90 6.11 -11.34 -1.13
N VAL A 91 7.32 -10.79 -1.05
CA VAL A 91 7.56 -9.37 -0.82
C VAL A 91 8.39 -8.78 -1.98
N SER A 92 7.99 -7.59 -2.43
CA SER A 92 8.66 -6.83 -3.49
C SER A 92 9.19 -5.50 -2.95
N MET A 93 10.30 -5.04 -3.52
CA MET A 93 10.79 -3.67 -3.32
C MET A 93 9.99 -2.73 -4.22
N TYR A 94 9.27 -1.79 -3.63
CA TYR A 94 8.59 -0.72 -4.35
C TYR A 94 9.31 0.60 -4.11
N VAL A 95 9.48 1.37 -5.19
CA VAL A 95 10.07 2.71 -5.16
C VAL A 95 9.02 3.73 -5.56
N ALA A 96 8.86 4.76 -4.75
CA ALA A 96 8.05 5.93 -5.04
C ALA A 96 8.97 7.13 -5.32
N ARG A 97 8.64 7.94 -6.33
CA ARG A 97 9.14 9.33 -6.36
C ARG A 97 8.49 10.09 -5.20
N ARG A 98 9.24 10.99 -4.58
CA ARG A 98 8.62 11.94 -3.63
C ARG A 98 7.67 12.89 -4.36
N ALA A 99 6.74 13.49 -3.64
CA ALA A 99 5.82 14.47 -4.22
C ALA A 99 6.57 15.75 -4.62
N GLY A 100 5.96 16.55 -5.51
CA GLY A 100 6.42 17.90 -5.81
C GLY A 100 7.81 18.01 -6.46
N ALA A 101 8.52 19.10 -6.15
CA ALA A 101 9.83 19.40 -6.73
C ALA A 101 10.91 18.35 -6.43
N PRO A 102 11.02 17.79 -5.21
CA PRO A 102 12.00 16.72 -4.92
C PRO A 102 11.88 15.54 -5.89
N GLY A 103 10.67 15.03 -6.11
CA GLY A 103 10.46 13.90 -7.04
C GLY A 103 10.77 14.25 -8.50
N ARG A 104 10.49 15.50 -8.93
CA ARG A 104 10.88 15.97 -10.27
C ARG A 104 12.39 16.03 -10.45
N ASN A 105 13.14 16.25 -9.35
CA ASN A 105 14.59 16.24 -9.32
C ASN A 105 15.19 14.84 -9.08
N GLY A 106 14.35 13.78 -9.06
CA GLY A 106 14.80 12.40 -8.94
C GLY A 106 14.85 11.84 -7.51
N ASP A 107 14.40 12.57 -6.50
CA ASP A 107 14.30 12.06 -5.13
C ASP A 107 13.25 10.93 -5.04
N THR A 108 13.67 9.80 -4.48
CA THR A 108 12.84 8.60 -4.35
C THR A 108 12.98 7.99 -2.97
N ILE A 109 11.96 7.23 -2.57
CA ILE A 109 11.96 6.43 -1.36
C ILE A 109 11.55 4.99 -1.71
N GLY A 110 12.30 4.03 -1.19
CA GLY A 110 12.03 2.59 -1.35
C GLY A 110 11.39 2.00 -0.10
N THR A 111 10.54 1.00 -0.26
CA THR A 111 9.98 0.20 0.84
C THR A 111 9.66 -1.22 0.39
N LEU A 112 9.67 -2.16 1.33
CA LEU A 112 9.30 -3.55 1.11
C LEU A 112 7.81 -3.76 1.42
N ILE A 113 7.02 -4.13 0.42
CA ILE A 113 5.58 -4.37 0.56
C ILE A 113 5.24 -5.77 0.01
N CYS A 114 4.22 -6.42 0.57
CA CYS A 114 3.63 -7.62 -0.03
C CYS A 114 3.35 -7.37 -1.52
N THR A 115 3.79 -8.29 -2.39
CA THR A 115 3.80 -8.07 -3.84
C THR A 115 2.40 -7.77 -4.41
N GLY A 116 1.34 -8.44 -3.94
CA GLY A 116 -0.03 -8.16 -4.38
C GLY A 116 -0.82 -7.28 -3.41
N PHE A 117 -0.13 -6.56 -2.51
CA PHE A 117 -0.77 -5.69 -1.51
C PHE A 117 -1.74 -6.39 -0.57
N GLU A 118 -1.48 -7.66 -0.25
CA GLU A 118 -2.28 -8.50 0.64
C GLU A 118 -2.18 -8.08 2.12
N CYS A 119 -1.51 -6.97 2.44
CA CYS A 119 -1.26 -6.52 3.80
C CYS A 119 -2.53 -6.44 4.65
N SER A 120 -3.64 -5.94 4.09
CA SER A 120 -4.94 -5.87 4.79
C SER A 120 -5.49 -7.28 5.12
N HIS A 121 -5.24 -8.26 4.26
CA HIS A 121 -5.56 -9.66 4.55
C HIS A 121 -4.65 -10.23 5.64
N ASN A 122 -3.33 -10.01 5.52
CA ASN A 122 -2.33 -10.57 6.43
C ASN A 122 -2.54 -10.12 7.88
N VAL A 123 -2.80 -8.83 8.11
CA VAL A 123 -3.07 -8.33 9.48
C VAL A 123 -4.34 -8.89 10.12
N ARG A 124 -5.24 -9.47 9.32
CA ARG A 124 -6.49 -10.10 9.74
C ARG A 124 -6.43 -11.63 9.80
N ARG A 125 -5.30 -12.26 9.44
CA ARG A 125 -5.19 -13.71 9.56
C ARG A 125 -5.38 -14.14 11.01
N LYS A 126 -5.89 -15.35 11.21
CA LYS A 126 -5.99 -15.93 12.55
C LYS A 126 -4.58 -16.06 13.15
N PRO A 127 -4.29 -15.42 14.30
CA PRO A 127 -3.02 -15.62 14.97
C PRO A 127 -2.89 -17.03 15.50
N THR A 128 -1.66 -17.51 15.60
CA THR A 128 -1.34 -18.74 16.33
C THR A 128 -1.46 -18.52 17.84
N ILE A 129 -1.53 -19.61 18.60
CA ILE A 129 -1.55 -19.55 20.07
C ILE A 129 -0.29 -18.89 20.64
N ILE A 130 0.86 -19.06 19.98
CA ILE A 130 2.14 -18.46 20.38
C ILE A 130 2.09 -16.94 20.21
N GLU A 131 1.44 -16.45 19.16
CA GLU A 131 1.37 -15.02 18.88
C GLU A 131 0.38 -14.28 19.80
N ALA A 132 -0.79 -14.87 20.04
CA ALA A 132 -1.92 -14.18 20.67
C ALA A 132 -2.19 -14.57 22.12
N GLY A 133 -1.69 -15.73 22.58
CA GLY A 133 -2.08 -16.29 23.87
C GLY A 133 -3.61 -16.37 23.99
N GLN A 134 -4.16 -15.67 24.98
CA GLN A 134 -5.59 -15.66 25.28
C GLN A 134 -6.39 -14.55 24.55
N ASP A 135 -5.74 -13.63 23.84
CA ASP A 135 -6.43 -12.53 23.13
C ASP A 135 -6.09 -12.43 21.62
N PRO A 136 -6.58 -13.37 20.79
CA PRO A 136 -6.44 -13.29 19.34
C PRO A 136 -7.10 -12.07 18.71
N ALA A 137 -8.21 -11.60 19.28
CA ALA A 137 -8.96 -10.48 18.73
C ALA A 137 -8.19 -9.16 18.90
N GLY A 138 -7.67 -8.90 20.10
CA GLY A 138 -6.85 -7.73 20.39
C GLY A 138 -5.57 -7.69 19.56
N LEU A 139 -4.91 -8.84 19.34
CA LEU A 139 -3.74 -8.89 18.47
C LEU A 139 -4.08 -8.53 17.01
N VAL A 140 -5.20 -9.01 16.47
CA VAL A 140 -5.66 -8.63 15.13
C VAL A 140 -5.92 -7.13 15.05
N GLN A 141 -6.56 -6.53 16.07
CA GLN A 141 -6.76 -5.08 16.10
C GLN A 141 -5.45 -4.30 16.14
N SER A 142 -4.48 -4.75 16.94
CA SER A 142 -3.14 -4.16 17.00
C SER A 142 -2.43 -4.20 15.65
N ARG A 143 -2.48 -5.34 14.94
CA ARG A 143 -1.91 -5.48 13.60
C ARG A 143 -2.55 -4.56 12.58
N ILE A 144 -3.88 -4.45 12.59
CA ILE A 144 -4.62 -3.51 11.73
C ILE A 144 -4.19 -2.07 12.02
N GLY A 145 -4.07 -1.69 13.29
CA GLY A 145 -3.57 -0.38 13.71
C GLY A 145 -2.16 -0.11 13.18
N GLY A 146 -1.23 -1.04 13.38
CA GLY A 146 0.14 -0.92 12.88
C GLY A 146 0.23 -0.80 11.35
N LEU A 147 -0.61 -1.52 10.60
CA LEU A 147 -0.69 -1.37 9.13
C LEU A 147 -1.10 0.05 8.74
N ARG A 148 -2.15 0.59 9.36
CA ARG A 148 -2.61 1.95 9.09
C ARG A 148 -1.53 2.96 9.42
N GLU A 149 -0.91 2.86 10.58
CA GLU A 149 0.16 3.76 11.01
C GLU A 149 1.34 3.77 10.02
N ARG A 150 1.86 2.59 9.66
CA ARG A 150 3.04 2.49 8.80
C ARG A 150 2.77 2.88 7.35
N SER A 151 1.58 2.57 6.83
CA SER A 151 1.18 3.02 5.48
C SER A 151 0.97 4.53 5.42
N VAL A 152 0.35 5.14 6.45
CA VAL A 152 0.22 6.61 6.58
C VAL A 152 1.58 7.27 6.71
N ARG A 153 2.49 6.72 7.54
CA ARG A 153 3.86 7.23 7.67
C ARG A 153 4.59 7.23 6.32
N PHE A 154 4.46 6.16 5.53
CA PHE A 154 5.03 6.14 4.18
C PHE A 154 4.42 7.19 3.26
N ALA A 155 3.09 7.41 3.33
CA ALA A 155 2.44 8.46 2.56
C ALA A 155 2.94 9.86 2.92
N ARG A 156 3.10 10.15 4.22
CA ARG A 156 3.68 11.41 4.72
C ARG A 156 5.14 11.60 4.30
N GLU A 157 5.95 10.54 4.32
CA GLU A 157 7.33 10.56 3.80
C GLU A 157 7.42 10.87 2.31
N VAL A 158 6.47 10.36 1.51
CA VAL A 158 6.34 10.71 0.09
C VAL A 158 5.97 12.18 -0.07
N LEU A 159 5.07 12.69 0.77
CA LEU A 159 4.67 14.11 0.79
C LEU A 159 5.75 15.06 1.32
N ARG A 160 6.74 14.55 2.07
CA ARG A 160 7.71 15.36 2.86
C ARG A 160 7.04 16.20 3.95
N GLU A 161 5.88 15.75 4.43
CA GLU A 161 5.23 16.29 5.62
C GLU A 161 5.80 15.54 6.82
N LEU A 162 6.80 16.13 7.47
CA LEU A 162 7.33 15.66 8.76
C LEU A 162 6.86 16.60 9.86
#